data_AF-A0A521PQF5-F1
#
_entry.id   AF-A0A521PQF5-F1
#
_cell.length_a   1.000
_cell.length_b   1.000
_cell.length_c   1.000
_cell.angle_alpha   90.00
_cell.angle_beta   90.00
_cell.angle_gamma   90.00
#
_symmetry.space_group_name_H-M   'P 1'
#
loop_
_entity.id
_entity.type
_entity.pdbx_description
1 polymer ?
#
loop_
_entity_poly.entity_id
_entity_poly.type
_entity_poly.pdbx_seq_one_letter_code
_entity_poly.pdbx_strand_id
1 'polypeptide(L)'
;MPSLVERANLRDRQKLEILERVAAGETVKAACARPGMPCPKSVDRWGRQDPGFRAALDVAMAKGDYALRLAFDPVKAEAVLARLRAGESLRKIELDPAAPSRRTLRYWQSISGAFCAEVHRLRRMRRAAHGARVGERRRELSMWDARLADRVLYQVGRGVALTQLRAVNPALPSAYTVRKWRRERPDFDFDLRANLAMGRSARLQAKRRARMEPVCWAIVQGASLNDLAGRDGFPHRTTLYGWVARDPEIAREVARACEERVHWYADQMLEIAERTGPVDPVEAGRRIKRVEARLGRLWQRPGKRWRDG
;
A
#
# COMPACT_ATOMS: atom_id res chain seq x y z
N MET A 1 66.75 -21.35 34.09
CA MET A 1 65.40 -21.08 34.65
C MET A 1 64.88 -19.81 33.98
N PRO A 2 63.74 -19.85 33.28
CA PRO A 2 63.22 -18.66 32.62
C PRO A 2 62.93 -17.57 33.64
N SER A 3 63.30 -16.32 33.31
CA SER A 3 63.11 -15.17 34.19
C SER A 3 61.62 -14.94 34.48
N LEU A 4 61.30 -14.28 35.60
CA LEU A 4 59.90 -13.98 35.96
C LEU A 4 59.18 -13.19 34.86
N VAL A 5 59.92 -12.34 34.14
CA VAL A 5 59.42 -11.54 33.00
C VAL A 5 59.11 -12.44 31.80
N GLU A 6 59.97 -13.41 31.48
CA GLU A 6 59.72 -14.38 30.40
C GLU A 6 58.48 -15.25 30.67
N ARG A 7 58.25 -15.63 31.93
CA ARG A 7 57.07 -16.41 32.33
C ARG A 7 55.77 -15.59 32.26
N ALA A 8 55.82 -14.29 32.57
CA ALA A 8 54.66 -13.40 32.44
C ALA A 8 54.30 -13.18 30.97
N ASN A 9 55.30 -12.89 30.12
CA ASN A 9 55.11 -12.71 28.68
C ASN A 9 54.55 -13.97 27.98
N LEU A 10 54.99 -15.16 28.40
CA LEU A 10 54.45 -16.42 27.88
C LEU A 10 52.97 -16.59 28.24
N ARG A 11 52.59 -16.24 29.48
CA ARG A 11 51.21 -16.33 29.95
C ARG A 11 50.28 -15.41 29.18
N ASP A 12 50.68 -14.17 28.93
CA ASP A 12 49.84 -13.21 28.21
C ASP A 12 49.66 -13.58 26.73
N ARG A 13 50.68 -14.16 26.10
CA ARG A 13 50.56 -14.75 24.75
C ARG A 13 49.58 -15.93 24.74
N GLN A 14 49.66 -16.82 25.72
CA GLN A 14 48.72 -17.95 25.85
C GLN A 14 47.28 -17.48 26.10
N LYS A 15 47.08 -16.45 26.93
CA LYS A 15 45.76 -15.82 27.13
C LYS A 15 45.18 -15.32 25.81
N LEU A 16 45.94 -14.55 25.04
CA LEU A 16 45.50 -14.03 23.74
C LEU A 16 45.17 -15.15 22.75
N GLU A 17 46.03 -16.16 22.63
CA GLU A 17 45.79 -17.29 21.72
C GLU A 17 44.52 -18.08 22.08
N ILE A 18 44.24 -18.28 23.38
CA ILE A 18 42.99 -18.91 23.83
C ILE A 18 41.78 -18.05 23.45
N LEU A 19 41.83 -16.73 23.65
CA LEU A 19 40.73 -15.83 23.29
C LEU A 19 40.44 -15.87 21.79
N GLU A 20 41.47 -15.86 20.95
CA GLU A 20 41.32 -15.93 19.49
C GLU A 20 40.68 -17.25 19.04
N ARG A 21 41.15 -18.38 19.59
CA ARG A 21 40.63 -19.72 19.26
C ARG A 21 39.20 -19.91 19.71
N VAL A 22 38.88 -19.47 20.92
CA VAL A 22 37.52 -19.56 21.46
C VAL A 22 36.59 -18.64 20.69
N ALA A 23 37.04 -17.45 20.30
CA ALA A 23 36.30 -16.56 19.41
C ALA A 23 36.08 -17.14 17.99
N ALA A 24 36.96 -18.05 17.55
CA ALA A 24 36.81 -18.81 16.31
C ALA A 24 35.86 -20.02 16.43
N GLY A 25 35.31 -20.28 17.61
CA GLY A 25 34.36 -21.37 17.85
C GLY A 25 34.98 -22.65 18.43
N GLU A 26 36.28 -22.68 18.75
CA GLU A 26 36.86 -23.79 19.51
C GLU A 26 36.37 -23.74 20.97
N THR A 27 36.11 -24.90 21.59
CA THR A 27 35.86 -24.92 23.04
C THR A 27 37.14 -24.63 23.80
N VAL A 28 37.06 -24.03 25.00
CA VAL A 28 38.23 -23.80 25.87
C VAL A 28 39.02 -25.10 26.09
N LYS A 29 38.31 -26.23 26.23
CA LYS A 29 38.92 -27.56 26.36
C LYS A 29 39.74 -27.95 25.12
N ALA A 30 39.22 -27.70 23.92
CA ALA A 30 39.92 -27.98 22.67
C ALA A 30 41.14 -27.06 22.47
N ALA A 31 40.99 -25.76 22.77
CA ALA A 31 42.09 -24.81 22.72
C ALA A 31 43.23 -25.21 23.67
N CYS A 32 42.90 -25.71 24.86
CA CYS A 32 43.86 -26.19 25.87
C CYS A 32 44.46 -27.57 25.57
N ALA A 33 43.95 -28.33 24.61
CA ALA A 33 44.42 -29.69 24.32
C ALA A 33 45.73 -29.73 23.50
N ARG A 34 46.22 -28.56 23.07
CA ARG A 34 47.41 -28.46 22.20
C ARG A 34 48.73 -28.52 23.00
N PRO A 35 49.82 -29.02 22.40
CA PRO A 35 51.13 -28.99 23.04
C PRO A 35 51.55 -27.57 23.42
N GLY A 36 52.04 -27.38 24.65
CA GLY A 36 52.46 -26.07 25.15
C GLY A 36 51.34 -25.16 25.65
N MET A 37 50.07 -25.61 25.61
CA MET A 37 48.94 -24.86 26.16
C MET A 37 48.70 -25.16 27.65
N PRO A 38 48.19 -24.18 28.42
CA PRO A 38 47.76 -24.42 29.78
C PRO A 38 46.58 -25.38 29.82
N CYS A 39 46.44 -26.15 30.90
CA CYS A 39 45.24 -26.97 31.08
C CYS A 39 44.01 -26.09 31.39
N PRO A 40 42.77 -26.58 31.14
CA PRO A 40 41.55 -25.77 31.36
C PRO A 40 41.41 -25.22 32.78
N LYS A 41 41.87 -25.95 33.80
CA LYS A 41 41.85 -25.51 35.20
C LYS A 41 42.75 -24.28 35.42
N SER A 42 43.85 -24.17 34.69
CA SER A 42 44.75 -23.00 34.75
C SER A 42 44.11 -21.77 34.11
N VAL A 43 43.39 -21.94 33.00
CA VAL A 43 42.64 -20.85 32.34
C VAL A 43 41.50 -20.35 33.23
N ASP A 44 40.77 -21.27 33.87
CA ASP A 44 39.73 -20.92 34.85
C ASP A 44 40.31 -20.16 36.06
N ARG A 45 41.47 -20.61 36.57
CA ARG A 45 42.20 -19.89 37.63
C ARG A 45 42.62 -18.50 37.19
N TRP A 46 43.10 -18.32 35.95
CA TRP A 46 43.42 -16.99 35.43
C TRP A 46 42.20 -16.09 35.38
N GLY A 47 41.04 -16.59 34.95
CA GLY A 47 39.80 -15.81 34.94
C GLY A 47 39.36 -15.36 36.34
N ARG A 48 39.60 -16.17 37.38
CA ARG A 48 39.33 -15.74 38.78
C ARG A 48 40.29 -14.68 39.29
N GLN A 49 41.55 -14.73 38.87
CA GLN A 49 42.61 -13.81 39.32
C GLN A 49 42.64 -12.50 38.52
N ASP A 50 42.13 -12.53 37.29
CA ASP A 50 42.13 -11.41 36.34
C ASP A 50 40.72 -11.27 35.74
N PRO A 51 39.87 -10.40 36.33
CA PRO A 51 38.52 -10.15 35.85
C PRO A 51 38.47 -9.63 34.40
N GLY A 52 39.50 -8.90 33.96
CA GLY A 52 39.60 -8.41 32.58
C GLY A 52 39.74 -9.56 31.58
N PHE A 53 40.60 -10.54 31.88
CA PHE A 53 40.71 -11.76 31.09
C PHE A 53 39.41 -12.57 31.09
N ARG A 54 38.71 -12.66 32.23
CA ARG A 54 37.42 -13.36 32.29
C ARG A 54 36.37 -12.71 31.39
N ALA A 55 36.21 -11.39 31.46
CA ALA A 55 35.28 -10.65 30.61
C ALA A 55 35.62 -10.82 29.12
N ALA A 56 36.91 -10.77 28.76
CA ALA A 56 37.34 -11.03 27.39
C ALA A 56 37.02 -12.46 26.93
N LEU A 57 37.19 -13.46 27.81
CA LEU A 57 36.87 -14.85 27.51
C LEU A 57 35.36 -15.08 27.33
N ASP A 58 34.52 -14.44 28.15
CA ASP A 58 33.06 -14.52 28.01
C ASP A 58 32.61 -13.90 26.67
N VAL A 59 33.21 -12.77 26.25
CA VAL A 59 32.97 -12.17 24.92
C VAL A 59 33.44 -13.10 23.79
N ALA A 60 34.60 -13.73 23.93
CA ALA A 60 35.12 -14.69 22.96
C ALA A 60 34.21 -15.93 22.85
N MET A 61 33.71 -16.46 23.98
CA MET A 61 32.79 -17.60 24.00
C MET A 61 31.45 -17.27 23.34
N ALA A 62 30.89 -16.08 23.62
CA ALA A 62 29.67 -15.62 22.96
C ALA A 62 29.85 -15.49 21.44
N LYS A 63 31.01 -14.99 20.99
CA LYS A 63 31.37 -14.90 19.58
C LYS A 63 31.57 -16.28 18.93
N GLY A 64 32.20 -17.21 19.64
CA GLY A 64 32.42 -18.59 19.19
C GLY A 64 31.12 -19.39 19.08
N ASP A 65 30.23 -19.33 20.08
CA ASP A 65 28.91 -19.97 20.04
C ASP A 65 28.06 -19.41 18.89
N TYR A 66 28.13 -18.09 18.67
CA TYR A 66 27.49 -17.46 17.53
C TYR A 66 28.07 -17.94 16.18
N ALA A 67 29.39 -18.15 16.08
CA ALA A 67 30.03 -18.71 14.89
C ALA A 67 29.63 -20.17 14.65
N LEU A 68 29.52 -20.99 15.71
CA LEU A 68 29.07 -22.38 15.64
C LEU A 68 27.62 -22.50 15.17
N ARG A 69 26.72 -21.63 15.65
CA ARG A 69 25.31 -21.61 15.19
C ARG A 69 25.16 -21.23 13.72
N LEU A 70 26.12 -20.50 13.17
CA LEU A 70 26.14 -20.12 11.76
C LEU A 70 27.10 -20.99 10.93
N ALA A 71 27.73 -22.01 11.53
CA ALA A 71 28.69 -22.84 10.85
C ALA A 71 28.11 -23.40 9.54
N PHE A 72 28.97 -23.48 8.53
CA PHE A 72 28.57 -23.97 7.22
C PHE A 72 28.20 -25.46 7.31
N ASP A 73 26.93 -25.76 7.08
CA ASP A 73 26.42 -27.13 7.03
C ASP A 73 26.23 -27.52 5.55
N PRO A 74 27.09 -28.39 4.99
CA PRO A 74 27.04 -28.75 3.58
C PRO A 74 25.76 -29.50 3.20
N VAL A 75 25.16 -30.26 4.13
CA VAL A 75 23.93 -31.03 3.88
C VAL A 75 22.75 -30.07 3.76
N LYS A 76 22.63 -29.12 4.69
CA LYS A 76 21.59 -28.09 4.62
C LYS A 76 21.81 -27.12 3.45
N ALA A 77 23.06 -26.78 3.14
CA ALA A 77 23.38 -25.97 1.97
C ALA A 77 22.93 -26.65 0.67
N GLU A 78 23.19 -27.94 0.52
CA GLU A 78 22.75 -28.70 -0.66
C GLU A 78 21.21 -28.82 -0.73
N ALA A 79 20.53 -29.02 0.40
CA ALA A 79 19.07 -29.02 0.45
C ALA A 79 18.47 -27.68 -0.02
N VAL A 80 19.09 -26.55 0.37
CA VAL A 80 18.69 -25.22 -0.11
C VAL A 80 18.93 -25.10 -1.63
N LEU A 81 20.07 -25.57 -2.13
CA LEU A 81 20.37 -25.55 -3.57
C LEU A 81 19.39 -26.42 -4.37
N ALA A 82 19.05 -27.61 -3.89
CA ALA A 82 18.09 -28.51 -4.51
C ALA A 82 16.71 -27.84 -4.67
N ARG A 83 16.21 -27.16 -3.62
CA ARG A 83 14.95 -26.41 -3.68
C ARG A 83 15.01 -25.22 -4.65
N LEU A 84 16.16 -24.53 -4.71
CA LEU A 84 16.37 -23.46 -5.70
C LEU A 84 16.38 -24.02 -7.13
N ARG A 85 16.98 -25.18 -7.37
CA ARG A 85 16.95 -25.88 -8.67
C ARG A 85 15.54 -26.31 -9.05
N ALA A 86 14.73 -26.72 -8.08
CA ALA A 86 13.29 -27.00 -8.25
C ALA A 86 12.45 -25.73 -8.53
N GLY A 87 13.06 -24.53 -8.54
CA GLY A 87 12.38 -23.29 -8.86
C GLY A 87 11.70 -22.61 -7.68
N GLU A 88 11.97 -23.02 -6.44
CA GLU A 88 11.55 -22.26 -5.25
C GLU A 88 12.34 -20.95 -5.12
N SER A 89 11.77 -19.98 -4.40
CA SER A 89 12.45 -18.69 -4.17
C SER A 89 13.15 -18.74 -2.82
N LEU A 90 14.28 -18.06 -2.69
CA LEU A 90 14.93 -17.91 -1.37
C LEU A 90 13.95 -17.41 -0.31
N ARG A 91 13.06 -16.45 -0.64
CA ARG A 91 12.04 -15.97 0.28
C ARG A 91 11.07 -17.08 0.73
N LYS A 92 10.72 -18.00 -0.15
CA LYS A 92 9.85 -19.14 0.17
C LYS A 92 10.59 -20.17 1.04
N ILE A 93 11.86 -20.43 0.73
CA ILE A 93 12.72 -21.33 1.53
C ILE A 93 12.92 -20.74 2.93
N GLU A 94 13.14 -19.43 3.05
CA GLU A 94 13.32 -18.72 4.33
C GLU A 94 12.08 -18.75 5.24
N LEU A 95 10.89 -19.03 4.71
CA LEU A 95 9.65 -19.14 5.49
C LEU A 95 9.47 -20.54 6.10
N ASP A 96 10.27 -21.51 5.68
CA ASP A 96 10.23 -22.87 6.22
C ASP A 96 11.01 -22.93 7.55
N PRO A 97 10.38 -23.32 8.68
CA PRO A 97 11.05 -23.42 9.96
C PRO A 97 12.22 -24.42 9.99
N ALA A 98 12.21 -25.42 9.10
CA ALA A 98 13.28 -26.38 8.98
C ALA A 98 14.47 -25.87 8.14
N ALA A 99 14.30 -24.75 7.42
CA ALA A 99 15.34 -24.17 6.58
C ALA A 99 16.28 -23.26 7.39
N PRO A 100 17.54 -23.08 6.93
CA PRO A 100 18.45 -22.11 7.51
C PRO A 100 17.86 -20.69 7.44
N SER A 101 17.99 -19.94 8.53
CA SER A 101 17.52 -18.56 8.57
C SER A 101 18.23 -17.69 7.52
N ARG A 102 17.59 -16.59 7.11
CA ARG A 102 18.17 -15.61 6.17
C ARG A 102 19.57 -15.13 6.58
N ARG A 103 19.82 -14.99 7.89
CA ARG A 103 21.11 -14.59 8.45
C ARG A 103 22.17 -15.67 8.21
N THR A 104 21.82 -16.93 8.44
CA THR A 104 22.65 -18.11 8.16
C THR A 104 23.01 -18.21 6.69
N LEU A 105 22.03 -18.08 5.79
CA LEU A 105 22.27 -18.15 4.35
C LEU A 105 23.20 -17.04 3.84
N ARG A 106 23.09 -15.82 4.37
CA ARG A 106 24.01 -14.72 4.04
C ARG A 106 25.43 -14.99 4.53
N TYR A 107 25.56 -15.49 5.75
CA TYR A 107 26.86 -15.85 6.30
C TYR A 107 27.52 -16.95 5.45
N TRP A 108 26.77 -18.01 5.09
CA TRP A 108 27.25 -19.06 4.20
C TRP A 108 27.68 -18.53 2.82
N GLN A 109 26.95 -17.57 2.25
CA GLN A 109 27.36 -16.90 1.00
C GLN A 109 28.65 -16.08 1.15
N SER A 110 28.96 -15.55 2.34
CA SER A 110 30.21 -14.83 2.57
C SER A 110 31.42 -15.74 2.79
N ILE A 111 31.23 -16.93 3.36
CA ILE A 111 32.35 -17.84 3.69
C ILE A 111 32.57 -18.94 2.64
N SER A 112 31.55 -19.30 1.86
CA SER A 112 31.62 -20.35 0.82
C SER A 112 31.38 -19.76 -0.56
N GLY A 113 32.48 -19.55 -1.30
CA GLY A 113 32.44 -19.04 -2.68
C GLY A 113 31.63 -19.94 -3.62
N ALA A 114 31.76 -21.27 -3.48
CA ALA A 114 31.04 -22.24 -4.30
C ALA A 114 29.51 -22.16 -4.08
N PHE A 115 29.07 -22.11 -2.82
CA PHE A 115 27.65 -21.95 -2.49
C PHE A 115 27.11 -20.61 -2.99
N CYS A 116 27.88 -19.53 -2.80
CA CYS A 116 27.52 -18.20 -3.27
C CYS A 116 27.33 -18.15 -4.79
N ALA A 117 28.31 -18.66 -5.53
CA ALA A 117 28.29 -18.71 -7.00
C ALA A 117 27.07 -19.48 -7.51
N GLU A 118 26.75 -20.63 -6.91
CA GLU A 118 25.62 -21.46 -7.33
C GLU A 118 24.27 -20.79 -7.01
N VAL A 119 24.11 -20.20 -5.82
CA VAL A 119 22.90 -19.42 -5.49
C VAL A 119 22.71 -18.26 -6.47
N HIS A 120 23.78 -17.53 -6.81
CA HIS A 120 23.71 -16.45 -7.79
C HIS A 120 23.34 -16.95 -9.18
N ARG A 121 23.93 -18.06 -9.64
CA ARG A 121 23.61 -18.69 -10.93
C ARG A 121 22.13 -19.05 -11.01
N LEU A 122 21.59 -19.76 -10.01
CA LEU A 122 20.18 -20.18 -9.97
C LEU A 122 19.23 -18.98 -9.91
N ARG A 123 19.57 -17.94 -9.13
CA ARG A 123 18.78 -16.69 -9.09
C ARG A 123 18.77 -15.97 -10.44
N ARG A 124 19.90 -15.93 -11.15
CA ARG A 124 19.98 -15.35 -12.51
C ARG A 124 19.11 -16.12 -13.48
N MET A 125 19.20 -17.46 -13.50
CA MET A 125 18.37 -18.31 -14.36
C MET A 125 16.88 -18.09 -14.11
N ARG A 126 16.45 -18.09 -12.84
CA ARG A 126 15.06 -17.82 -12.48
C ARG A 126 14.61 -16.42 -12.93
N ARG A 127 15.42 -15.39 -12.69
CA ARG A 127 15.12 -14.01 -13.13
C ARG A 127 15.03 -13.92 -14.65
N ALA A 128 15.91 -14.59 -15.39
CA ALA A 128 15.88 -14.65 -16.84
C ALA A 128 14.62 -15.36 -17.35
N ALA A 129 14.27 -16.52 -16.79
CA ALA A 129 13.04 -17.24 -17.15
C ALA A 129 11.77 -16.44 -16.83
N HIS A 130 11.72 -15.79 -15.66
CA HIS A 130 10.61 -14.89 -15.31
C HIS A 130 10.55 -13.67 -16.24
N GLY A 131 11.71 -13.06 -16.52
CA GLY A 131 11.84 -11.93 -17.45
C GLY A 131 11.45 -12.30 -18.87
N ALA A 132 11.76 -13.51 -19.33
CA ALA A 132 11.34 -14.02 -20.64
C ALA A 132 9.82 -14.15 -20.72
N ARG A 133 9.17 -14.79 -19.73
CA ARG A 133 7.70 -14.92 -19.67
C ARG A 133 6.98 -13.57 -19.58
N VAL A 134 7.48 -12.68 -18.72
CA VAL A 134 6.92 -11.33 -18.58
C VAL A 134 7.17 -10.51 -19.84
N GLY A 135 8.34 -10.67 -20.47
CA GLY A 135 8.73 -9.99 -21.69
C GLY A 135 7.94 -10.45 -22.91
N GLU A 136 7.62 -11.74 -23.00
CA GLU A 136 6.75 -12.33 -24.03
C GLU A 136 5.32 -11.81 -23.89
N ARG A 137 4.73 -11.91 -22.70
CA ARG A 137 3.41 -11.33 -22.42
C ARG A 137 3.36 -9.81 -22.64
N ARG A 138 4.45 -9.11 -22.33
CA ARG A 138 4.59 -7.67 -22.60
C ARG A 138 4.71 -7.39 -24.09
N ARG A 139 5.34 -8.26 -24.88
CA ARG A 139 5.42 -8.16 -26.34
C ARG A 139 4.06 -8.40 -26.99
N GLU A 140 3.35 -9.45 -26.59
CA GLU A 140 1.99 -9.75 -27.04
C GLU A 140 1.04 -8.56 -26.78
N LEU A 141 0.99 -8.06 -25.55
CA LEU A 141 0.16 -6.91 -25.19
C LEU A 141 0.75 -5.57 -25.65
N SER A 142 1.95 -5.55 -26.24
CA SER A 142 2.54 -4.33 -26.84
C SER A 142 2.32 -4.27 -28.35
N MET A 143 1.93 -5.37 -28.97
CA MET A 143 1.54 -5.41 -30.37
C MET A 143 0.23 -4.67 -30.55
N TRP A 144 0.05 -4.00 -31.69
CA TRP A 144 -1.20 -3.33 -32.02
C TRP A 144 -2.33 -4.37 -32.15
N ASP A 145 -3.45 -4.10 -31.48
CA ASP A 145 -4.68 -4.89 -31.57
C ASP A 145 -5.86 -3.92 -31.62
N ALA A 146 -6.55 -3.88 -32.76
CA ALA A 146 -7.68 -2.98 -33.00
C ALA A 146 -8.83 -3.20 -32.00
N ARG A 147 -9.13 -4.45 -31.63
CA ARG A 147 -10.21 -4.76 -30.68
C ARG A 147 -9.87 -4.27 -29.27
N LEU A 148 -8.61 -4.39 -28.88
CA LEU A 148 -8.15 -3.82 -27.60
C LEU A 148 -8.12 -2.29 -27.65
N ALA A 149 -7.75 -1.69 -28.78
CA ALA A 149 -7.79 -0.25 -28.99
C ALA A 149 -9.22 0.30 -28.82
N ASP A 150 -10.23 -0.32 -29.44
CA ASP A 150 -11.64 0.06 -29.30
C ASP A 150 -12.11 -0.01 -27.84
N ARG A 151 -11.73 -1.07 -27.12
CA ARG A 151 -12.06 -1.19 -25.69
C ARG A 151 -11.38 -0.10 -24.86
N VAL A 152 -10.15 0.28 -25.19
CA VAL A 152 -9.48 1.41 -24.54
C VAL A 152 -10.24 2.71 -24.81
N LEU A 153 -10.59 3.00 -26.06
CA LEU A 153 -11.36 4.18 -26.43
C LEU A 153 -12.69 4.24 -25.67
N TYR A 154 -13.45 3.14 -25.66
CA TYR A 154 -14.70 3.03 -24.92
C TYR A 154 -14.55 3.36 -23.43
N GLN A 155 -13.58 2.74 -22.75
CA GLN A 155 -13.37 2.97 -21.31
C GLN A 155 -12.95 4.41 -21.02
N VAL A 156 -12.06 4.96 -21.83
CA VAL A 156 -11.58 6.34 -21.69
C VAL A 156 -12.70 7.33 -21.95
N GLY A 157 -13.53 7.10 -22.98
CA GLY A 157 -14.70 7.89 -23.31
C GLY A 157 -15.72 7.94 -22.17
N ARG A 158 -15.87 6.84 -21.42
CA ARG A 158 -16.68 6.78 -20.19
C ARG A 158 -16.08 7.49 -18.98
N GLY A 159 -14.87 8.02 -19.09
CA GLY A 159 -14.21 8.75 -18.02
C GLY A 159 -13.24 7.91 -17.18
N VAL A 160 -12.89 6.69 -17.58
CA VAL A 160 -11.79 5.95 -16.94
C VAL A 160 -10.45 6.61 -17.28
N ALA A 161 -9.59 6.84 -16.28
CA ALA A 161 -8.25 7.36 -16.55
C ALA A 161 -7.35 6.28 -17.16
N LEU A 162 -6.43 6.65 -18.05
CA LEU A 162 -5.46 5.71 -18.67
C LEU A 162 -4.67 4.90 -17.63
N THR A 163 -4.36 5.50 -16.48
CA THR A 163 -3.64 4.86 -15.37
C THR A 163 -4.49 3.81 -14.65
N GLN A 164 -5.82 3.89 -14.75
CA GLN A 164 -6.79 3.02 -14.09
C GLN A 164 -7.32 1.90 -14.98
N LEU A 165 -7.03 1.91 -16.28
CA LEU A 165 -7.58 0.92 -17.23
C LEU A 165 -7.38 -0.53 -16.78
N ARG A 166 -6.17 -0.87 -16.29
CA ARG A 166 -5.86 -2.23 -15.83
C ARG A 166 -6.51 -2.60 -14.50
N ALA A 167 -6.81 -1.61 -13.66
CA ALA A 167 -7.57 -1.83 -12.44
C ALA A 167 -9.04 -2.15 -12.76
N VAL A 168 -9.60 -1.49 -13.78
CA VAL A 168 -10.97 -1.75 -14.26
C VAL A 168 -11.06 -3.06 -15.03
N ASN A 169 -10.08 -3.37 -15.88
CA ASN A 169 -10.05 -4.60 -16.64
C ASN A 169 -8.59 -5.08 -16.82
N PRO A 170 -8.19 -6.19 -16.18
CA PRO A 170 -6.82 -6.72 -16.28
C PRO A 170 -6.37 -7.11 -17.69
N ALA A 171 -7.30 -7.36 -18.61
CA ALA A 171 -7.02 -7.69 -20.01
C ALA A 171 -6.67 -6.46 -20.85
N LEU A 172 -6.93 -5.24 -20.37
CA LEU A 172 -6.57 -4.03 -21.09
C LEU A 172 -5.05 -3.78 -21.07
N PRO A 173 -4.54 -3.13 -22.13
CA PRO A 173 -3.13 -2.78 -22.21
C PRO A 173 -2.73 -1.80 -21.10
N SER A 174 -1.44 -1.79 -20.77
CA SER A 174 -0.88 -0.81 -19.84
C SER A 174 -0.90 0.61 -20.44
N ALA A 175 -0.87 1.64 -19.60
CA ALA A 175 -0.72 3.02 -20.08
C ALA A 175 0.54 3.23 -20.93
N TYR A 176 1.61 2.47 -20.67
CA TYR A 176 2.81 2.48 -21.50
C TYR A 176 2.54 1.95 -22.91
N THR A 177 1.85 0.81 -23.03
CA THR A 177 1.42 0.26 -24.32
C THR A 177 0.58 1.27 -25.09
N VAL A 178 -0.42 1.88 -24.46
CA VAL A 178 -1.29 2.87 -25.13
C VAL A 178 -0.45 4.05 -25.63
N ARG A 179 0.52 4.55 -24.84
CA ARG A 179 1.45 5.59 -25.30
C ARG A 179 2.34 5.16 -26.46
N LYS A 180 2.71 3.88 -26.53
CA LYS A 180 3.42 3.32 -27.69
C LYS A 180 2.51 3.33 -28.92
N TRP A 181 1.30 2.78 -28.82
CA TRP A 181 0.32 2.78 -29.92
C TRP A 181 0.04 4.18 -30.46
N ARG A 182 -0.12 5.19 -29.58
CA ARG A 182 -0.28 6.60 -29.99
C ARG A 182 0.84 7.13 -30.86
N ARG A 183 2.09 6.67 -30.65
CA ARG A 183 3.25 7.09 -31.47
C ARG A 183 3.30 6.38 -32.81
N GLU A 184 2.80 5.15 -32.86
CA GLU A 184 2.85 4.27 -34.04
C GLU A 184 1.61 4.41 -34.93
N ARG A 185 0.48 4.89 -34.39
CA ARG A 185 -0.83 4.97 -35.03
C ARG A 185 -1.48 6.34 -34.80
N PRO A 186 -1.30 7.29 -35.73
CA PRO A 186 -1.85 8.64 -35.59
C PRO A 186 -3.39 8.72 -35.57
N ASP A 187 -4.06 7.83 -36.31
CA ASP A 187 -5.51 7.63 -36.31
C ASP A 187 -6.04 7.30 -34.91
N PHE A 188 -5.43 6.31 -34.26
CA PHE A 188 -5.76 5.95 -32.88
C PHE A 188 -5.48 7.09 -31.90
N ASP A 189 -4.39 7.84 -32.07
CA ASP A 189 -4.10 8.99 -31.19
C ASP A 189 -5.17 10.09 -31.33
N PHE A 190 -5.66 10.33 -32.56
CA PHE A 190 -6.75 11.26 -32.80
C PHE A 190 -8.02 10.83 -32.06
N ASP A 191 -8.46 9.59 -32.25
CA ASP A 191 -9.65 9.04 -31.58
C ASP A 191 -9.50 9.02 -30.06
N LEU A 192 -8.31 8.69 -29.57
CA LEU A 192 -8.03 8.66 -28.14
C LEU A 192 -8.09 10.06 -27.54
N ARG A 193 -7.61 11.11 -28.23
CA ARG A 193 -7.73 12.49 -27.76
C ARG A 193 -9.18 12.93 -27.67
N ALA A 194 -10.00 12.60 -28.67
CA ALA A 194 -11.44 12.87 -28.64
C ALA A 194 -12.11 12.17 -27.45
N ASN A 195 -11.83 10.87 -27.25
CA ASN A 195 -12.36 10.11 -26.12
C ASN A 195 -11.85 10.60 -24.76
N LEU A 196 -10.60 11.05 -24.66
CA LEU A 196 -10.07 11.66 -23.44
C LEU A 196 -10.78 12.96 -23.08
N ALA A 197 -11.15 13.76 -24.08
CA ALA A 197 -11.94 14.98 -23.90
C ALA A 197 -13.37 14.63 -23.42
N MET A 198 -14.05 13.70 -24.09
CA MET A 198 -15.37 13.20 -23.68
C MET A 198 -15.33 12.65 -22.24
N GLY A 199 -14.34 11.80 -21.93
CA GLY A 199 -14.17 11.24 -20.60
C GLY A 199 -13.85 12.28 -19.53
N ARG A 200 -13.16 13.38 -19.88
CA ARG A 200 -12.94 14.50 -18.95
C ARG A 200 -14.27 15.19 -18.62
N SER A 201 -15.08 15.46 -19.64
CA SER A 201 -16.42 16.03 -19.45
C SER A 201 -17.31 15.10 -18.62
N ALA A 202 -17.30 13.79 -18.89
CA ALA A 202 -18.04 12.80 -18.11
C ALA A 202 -17.62 12.79 -16.62
N ARG A 203 -16.31 12.81 -16.32
CA ARG A 203 -15.80 12.90 -14.94
C ARG A 203 -16.22 14.19 -14.23
N LEU A 204 -16.16 15.31 -14.94
CA LEU A 204 -16.59 16.61 -14.38
C LEU A 204 -18.09 16.61 -14.08
N GLN A 205 -18.89 16.01 -14.96
CA GLN A 205 -20.33 15.88 -14.72
C GLN A 205 -20.65 14.93 -13.56
N ALA A 206 -20.00 13.78 -13.48
CA ALA A 206 -20.14 12.88 -12.34
C ALA A 206 -19.76 13.56 -11.02
N LYS A 207 -18.64 14.30 -10.99
CA LYS A 207 -18.21 15.07 -9.82
C LYS A 207 -19.20 16.18 -9.47
N ARG A 208 -19.79 16.84 -10.47
CA ARG A 208 -20.82 17.87 -10.28
C ARG A 208 -22.08 17.26 -9.67
N ARG A 209 -22.59 16.16 -10.22
CA ARG A 209 -23.75 15.43 -9.69
C ARG A 209 -23.54 14.96 -8.26
N ALA A 210 -22.38 14.37 -7.94
CA ALA A 210 -22.04 13.96 -6.58
C ALA A 210 -22.06 15.13 -5.58
N ARG A 211 -21.77 16.36 -6.03
CA ARG A 211 -21.90 17.57 -5.20
C ARG A 211 -23.34 18.09 -5.09
N MET A 212 -24.21 17.73 -6.03
CA MET A 212 -25.62 18.11 -6.01
C MET A 212 -26.46 17.24 -5.09
N GLU A 213 -26.07 16.00 -4.82
CA GLU A 213 -26.81 15.11 -3.92
C GLU A 213 -27.01 15.74 -2.51
N PRO A 214 -25.99 16.24 -1.79
CA PRO A 214 -26.20 16.93 -0.52
C PRO A 214 -27.04 18.21 -0.63
N VAL A 215 -26.95 18.91 -1.76
CA VAL A 215 -27.73 20.13 -2.04
C VAL A 215 -29.21 19.77 -2.15
N CYS A 216 -29.53 18.77 -2.98
CA CYS A 216 -30.89 18.30 -3.18
C CYS A 216 -31.47 17.77 -1.86
N TRP A 217 -30.72 16.97 -1.10
CA TRP A 217 -31.14 16.50 0.22
C TRP A 217 -31.48 17.67 1.17
N ALA A 218 -30.61 18.67 1.26
CA ALA A 218 -30.87 19.82 2.12
C ALA A 218 -32.08 20.66 1.65
N ILE A 219 -32.33 20.72 0.34
CA ILE A 219 -33.55 21.32 -0.20
C ILE A 219 -34.78 20.53 0.27
N VAL A 220 -34.77 19.20 0.17
CA VAL A 220 -35.88 18.37 0.67
C VAL A 220 -36.16 18.69 2.14
N GLN A 221 -35.13 18.85 2.96
CA GLN A 221 -35.22 19.23 4.37
C GLN A 221 -35.54 20.73 4.62
N GLY A 222 -36.12 21.42 3.65
CA GLY A 222 -36.63 22.78 3.82
C GLY A 222 -35.69 23.91 3.46
N ALA A 223 -34.43 23.65 3.07
CA ALA A 223 -33.50 24.71 2.68
C ALA A 223 -33.81 25.30 1.29
N SER A 224 -33.42 26.56 1.08
CA SER A 224 -33.35 27.18 -0.24
C SER A 224 -31.95 27.07 -0.83
N LEU A 225 -31.80 27.15 -2.16
CA LEU A 225 -30.47 27.25 -2.79
C LEU A 225 -29.66 28.44 -2.26
N ASN A 226 -30.34 29.53 -1.90
CA ASN A 226 -29.70 30.71 -1.35
C ASN A 226 -29.28 30.48 0.12
N ASP A 227 -30.05 29.69 0.89
CA ASP A 227 -29.71 29.33 2.27
C ASP A 227 -28.43 28.49 2.32
N LEU A 228 -28.24 27.62 1.32
CA LEU A 228 -27.09 26.72 1.21
C LEU A 228 -25.84 27.40 0.68
N ALA A 229 -25.99 28.44 -0.12
CA ALA A 229 -24.87 29.14 -0.73
C ALA A 229 -23.95 29.75 0.35
N GLY A 230 -22.69 29.31 0.37
CA GLY A 230 -21.68 29.82 1.32
C GLY A 230 -21.68 29.13 2.67
N ARG A 231 -22.53 28.11 2.90
CA ARG A 231 -22.35 27.18 4.03
C ARG A 231 -21.13 26.29 3.79
N ASP A 232 -20.48 25.88 4.87
CA ASP A 232 -19.35 24.97 4.77
C ASP A 232 -19.77 23.66 4.09
N GLY A 233 -18.94 23.16 3.18
CA GLY A 233 -19.25 22.00 2.33
C GLY A 233 -20.16 22.26 1.12
N PHE A 234 -20.75 23.46 0.95
CA PHE A 234 -21.63 23.78 -0.18
C PHE A 234 -20.98 24.72 -1.20
N PRO A 235 -21.28 24.57 -2.52
CA PRO A 235 -20.81 25.51 -3.53
C PRO A 235 -21.39 26.93 -3.34
N HIS A 236 -20.67 27.93 -3.86
CA HIS A 236 -21.13 29.32 -3.84
C HIS A 236 -22.42 29.51 -4.67
N ARG A 237 -23.20 30.56 -4.35
CA ARG A 237 -24.48 30.88 -5.00
C ARG A 237 -24.38 30.88 -6.53
N THR A 238 -23.40 31.61 -7.07
CA THR A 238 -23.18 31.73 -8.52
C THR A 238 -22.89 30.38 -9.17
N THR A 239 -22.23 29.46 -8.46
CA THR A 239 -21.97 28.10 -8.92
C THR A 239 -23.26 27.27 -8.97
N LEU A 240 -24.04 27.26 -7.89
CA LEU A 240 -25.29 26.48 -7.81
C LEU A 240 -26.30 26.90 -8.88
N TYR A 241 -26.61 28.20 -8.93
CA TYR A 241 -27.53 28.73 -9.95
C TYR A 241 -26.96 28.57 -11.36
N GLY A 242 -25.64 28.71 -11.52
CA GLY A 242 -24.95 28.47 -12.79
C GLY A 242 -25.00 27.02 -13.27
N TRP A 243 -25.09 26.04 -12.37
CA TRP A 243 -25.32 24.63 -12.72
C TRP A 243 -26.76 24.38 -13.12
N VAL A 244 -27.72 24.83 -12.30
CA VAL A 244 -29.17 24.70 -12.60
C VAL A 244 -29.54 25.38 -13.92
N ALA A 245 -28.90 26.49 -14.28
CA ALA A 245 -29.18 27.20 -15.53
C ALA A 245 -28.66 26.47 -16.78
N ARG A 246 -27.52 25.77 -16.68
CA ARG A 246 -26.80 25.20 -17.83
C ARG A 246 -26.96 23.70 -17.99
N ASP A 247 -27.42 23.01 -16.95
CA ASP A 247 -27.47 21.56 -16.90
C ASP A 247 -28.92 21.09 -16.64
N PRO A 248 -29.64 20.63 -17.68
CA PRO A 248 -31.04 20.24 -17.57
C PRO A 248 -31.28 19.07 -16.59
N GLU A 249 -30.31 18.19 -16.39
CA GLU A 249 -30.45 17.07 -15.46
C GLU A 249 -30.41 17.56 -14.01
N ILE A 250 -29.45 18.43 -13.69
CA ILE A 250 -29.37 19.08 -12.38
C ILE A 250 -30.60 19.93 -12.12
N ALA A 251 -31.10 20.66 -13.13
CA ALA A 251 -32.32 21.43 -13.00
C ALA A 251 -33.53 20.56 -12.62
N ARG A 252 -33.67 19.38 -13.24
CA ARG A 252 -34.73 18.41 -12.92
C ARG A 252 -34.56 17.80 -11.52
N GLU A 253 -33.35 17.47 -11.12
CA GLU A 253 -33.06 16.99 -9.75
C GLU A 253 -33.44 18.04 -8.70
N VAL A 254 -33.04 19.29 -8.89
CA VAL A 254 -33.41 20.40 -7.99
C VAL A 254 -34.91 20.65 -7.97
N ALA A 255 -35.58 20.59 -9.13
CA ALA A 255 -37.02 20.76 -9.21
C ALA A 255 -37.78 19.65 -8.45
N ARG A 256 -37.31 18.39 -8.52
CA ARG A 256 -37.87 17.27 -7.74
C ARG A 256 -37.66 17.46 -6.24
N ALA A 257 -36.44 17.84 -5.82
CA ALA A 257 -36.17 18.13 -4.42
C ALA A 257 -37.07 19.27 -3.87
N CYS A 258 -37.38 20.28 -4.69
CA CYS A 258 -38.30 21.35 -4.32
C CYS A 258 -39.76 20.87 -4.13
N GLU A 259 -40.15 19.75 -4.74
CA GLU A 259 -41.47 19.14 -4.55
C GLU A 259 -41.54 18.28 -3.32
N GLU A 260 -40.54 17.42 -3.13
CA GLU A 260 -40.40 16.64 -1.90
C GLU A 260 -40.32 17.55 -0.67
N ARG A 261 -39.72 18.73 -0.80
CA ARG A 261 -39.73 19.77 0.25
C ARG A 261 -41.14 20.16 0.70
N VAL A 262 -42.13 20.17 -0.20
CA VAL A 262 -43.52 20.48 0.16
C VAL A 262 -44.07 19.42 1.10
N HIS A 263 -43.79 18.15 0.82
CA HIS A 263 -44.18 17.02 1.68
C HIS A 263 -43.47 17.09 3.04
N TRP A 264 -42.17 17.37 3.05
CA TRP A 264 -41.43 17.56 4.30
C TRP A 264 -42.03 18.65 5.19
N TYR A 265 -42.41 19.79 4.61
CA TYR A 265 -43.07 20.86 5.37
C TYR A 265 -44.46 20.45 5.88
N ALA A 266 -45.22 19.65 5.13
CA ALA A 266 -46.49 19.09 5.60
C ALA A 266 -46.29 18.17 6.81
N ASP A 267 -45.29 17.29 6.76
CA ASP A 267 -44.93 16.41 7.88
C ASP A 267 -44.51 17.21 9.12
N GLN A 268 -43.75 18.29 8.95
CA GLN A 268 -43.39 19.19 10.05
C GLN A 268 -44.60 19.88 10.69
N MET A 269 -45.59 20.28 9.89
CA MET A 269 -46.83 20.85 10.42
C MET A 269 -47.62 19.82 11.23
N LEU A 270 -47.70 18.57 10.73
CA LEU A 270 -48.34 17.46 11.42
C LEU A 270 -47.64 17.15 12.74
N GLU A 271 -46.30 17.05 12.75
CA GLU A 271 -45.49 16.81 13.94
C GLU A 271 -45.68 17.90 15.02
N ILE A 272 -45.83 19.16 14.61
CA ILE A 272 -46.15 20.26 15.53
C ILE A 272 -47.56 20.09 16.12
N ALA A 273 -48.54 19.74 15.28
CA ALA A 273 -49.92 19.52 15.71
C ALA A 273 -50.01 18.36 16.71
N GLU A 274 -49.32 17.25 16.47
CA GLU A 274 -49.31 16.08 17.36
C GLU A 274 -48.66 16.38 18.71
N ARG A 275 -47.50 17.06 18.70
CA ARG A 275 -46.73 17.31 19.94
C ARG A 275 -47.31 18.42 20.80
N THR A 276 -47.98 19.41 20.21
CA THR A 276 -48.42 20.62 20.93
C THR A 276 -49.94 20.77 20.93
N GLY A 277 -50.63 20.26 19.91
CA GLY A 277 -52.04 20.57 19.61
C GLY A 277 -53.05 20.29 20.73
N PRO A 278 -52.99 19.18 21.48
CA PRO A 278 -53.95 18.94 22.57
C PRO A 278 -53.67 19.75 23.83
N VAL A 279 -52.43 20.18 24.03
CA VAL A 279 -51.95 20.85 25.25
C VAL A 279 -52.03 22.37 25.12
N ASP A 280 -51.65 22.89 23.96
CA ASP A 280 -51.72 24.32 23.62
C ASP A 280 -52.04 24.51 22.11
N PRO A 281 -53.34 24.52 21.75
CA PRO A 281 -53.78 24.69 20.37
C PRO A 281 -53.33 26.02 19.75
N VAL A 282 -53.21 27.08 20.56
CA VAL A 282 -52.86 28.43 20.08
C VAL A 282 -51.39 28.47 19.68
N GLU A 283 -50.49 27.93 20.50
CA GLU A 283 -49.07 27.85 20.17
C GLU A 283 -48.79 26.90 19.01
N ALA A 284 -49.49 25.77 18.94
CA ALA A 284 -49.42 24.87 17.78
C ALA A 284 -49.78 25.62 16.48
N GLY A 285 -50.90 26.36 16.48
CA GLY A 285 -51.33 27.15 15.32
C GLY A 285 -50.33 28.26 14.94
N ARG A 286 -49.72 28.95 15.91
CA ARG A 286 -48.68 29.95 15.64
C ARG A 286 -47.44 29.33 14.98
N ARG A 287 -46.99 28.17 15.46
CA ARG A 287 -45.83 27.47 14.91
C ARG A 287 -46.11 26.94 13.51
N ILE A 288 -47.27 26.33 13.27
CA ILE A 288 -47.69 25.88 11.92
C ILE A 288 -47.71 27.04 10.94
N LYS A 289 -48.30 28.19 11.30
CA LYS A 289 -48.33 29.39 10.44
C LYS A 289 -46.93 29.90 10.07
N ARG A 290 -45.93 29.78 10.95
CA ARG A 290 -44.53 30.14 10.63
C ARG A 290 -43.95 29.21 9.57
N VAL A 291 -44.27 27.92 9.64
CA VAL A 291 -43.87 26.91 8.66
C VAL A 291 -44.56 27.18 7.31
N GLU A 292 -45.86 27.44 7.31
CA GLU A 292 -46.62 27.80 6.09
C GLU A 292 -46.06 29.07 5.43
N ALA A 293 -45.80 30.12 6.22
CA ALA A 293 -45.20 31.35 5.72
C ALA A 293 -43.82 31.11 5.09
N ARG A 294 -43.03 30.18 5.64
CA ARG A 294 -41.73 29.79 5.07
C ARG A 294 -41.90 29.04 3.76
N LEU A 295 -42.82 28.10 3.68
CA LEU A 295 -43.15 27.38 2.45
C LEU A 295 -43.62 28.34 1.35
N GLY A 296 -44.48 29.31 1.69
CA GLY A 296 -44.97 30.33 0.76
C GLY A 296 -43.85 31.18 0.13
N ARG A 297 -42.82 31.55 0.91
CA ARG A 297 -41.64 32.27 0.38
C ARG A 297 -40.81 31.43 -0.60
N LEU A 298 -40.95 30.10 -0.55
CA LEU A 298 -40.22 29.15 -1.36
C LEU A 298 -41.04 28.60 -2.54
N TRP A 299 -42.14 29.29 -2.89
CA TRP A 299 -43.01 28.92 -4.01
C TRP A 299 -42.29 28.93 -5.36
N GLN A 300 -41.32 29.82 -5.55
CA GLN A 300 -40.49 29.84 -6.75
C GLN A 300 -39.59 28.61 -6.78
N ARG A 301 -39.76 27.77 -7.80
CA ARG A 301 -39.02 26.50 -7.97
C ARG A 301 -37.92 26.67 -9.03
N PRO A 302 -36.64 26.79 -8.64
CA PRO A 302 -35.53 26.77 -9.58
C PRO A 302 -35.59 25.52 -10.45
N GLY A 303 -35.40 25.67 -11.76
CA GLY A 303 -35.40 24.55 -12.70
C GLY A 303 -36.77 24.11 -13.22
N LYS A 304 -37.90 24.68 -12.75
CA LYS A 304 -39.26 24.30 -13.16
C LYS A 304 -39.46 24.26 -14.69
N ARG A 305 -38.85 25.19 -15.44
CA ARG A 305 -38.95 25.27 -16.91
C ARG A 305 -38.42 24.04 -17.67
N TRP A 306 -37.64 23.19 -17.01
CA TRP A 306 -37.00 22.00 -17.61
C TRP A 306 -37.72 20.70 -17.26
N ARG A 307 -38.95 20.79 -16.72
CA ARG A 307 -39.76 19.64 -16.34
C ARG A 307 -40.65 19.14 -17.48
N ASP A 308 -41.23 20.07 -18.23
CA ASP A 308 -42.35 19.78 -19.15
C ASP A 308 -41.88 19.63 -20.62
N GLY A 309 -40.57 19.47 -20.84
CA GLY A 309 -39.96 19.24 -22.15
C GLY A 309 -38.86 18.18 -22.06
#